data_AF-A0A8H9FW05-F1
#
_entry.id   AF-A0A8H9FW05-F1
#
_cell.length_a   1.000
_cell.length_b   1.000
_cell.length_c   1.000
_cell.angle_alpha   90.00
_cell.angle_beta   90.00
_cell.angle_gamma   90.00
#
_symmetry.space_group_name_H-M   'P 1'
#
loop_
_entity.id
_entity.type
_entity.pdbx_description
1 polymer ?
#
loop_
_entity_poly.entity_id
_entity_poly.type
_entity_poly.pdbx_seq_one_letter_code
_entity_poly.pdbx_strand_id
1 'polypeptide(L)'
;MLKNPVTRIFFKSIDIPVNRTSKISAFKAFKRATELLKEGKSVVIFPEGKIDEEYPPKLHSFKAGAFKMALENHTPILPVVIHNAWEILFDDGARFGSKPGVIHISVLKPINYHPSQSQKYDSIEMEVYEKMKKVWNQGH
;
A
#
# COMPACT_ATOMS: atom_id res chain seq x y z
N MET A 1 14.57 3.86 -9.66
CA MET A 1 13.19 3.67 -10.18
C MET A 1 12.72 4.65 -11.29
N LEU A 2 13.35 5.82 -11.51
CA LEU A 2 12.93 6.80 -12.55
C LEU A 2 13.59 6.63 -13.95
N LYS A 3 14.42 5.59 -14.15
CA LYS A 3 15.15 5.37 -15.40
C LYS A 3 14.34 4.67 -16.49
N ASN A 4 13.30 3.92 -16.14
CA ASN A 4 12.46 3.22 -17.11
C ASN A 4 11.31 4.14 -17.58
N PRO A 5 11.14 4.37 -18.91
CA PRO A 5 10.17 5.34 -19.44
C PRO A 5 8.70 4.98 -19.16
N VAL A 6 8.36 3.68 -19.07
CA VAL A 6 6.98 3.23 -18.79
C VAL A 6 6.63 3.46 -17.33
N THR A 7 7.52 3.07 -16.41
CA THR A 7 7.32 3.34 -14.98
C THR A 7 7.32 4.85 -14.70
N ARG A 8 8.13 5.63 -15.44
CA ARG A 8 8.20 7.09 -15.33
C ARG A 8 6.90 7.81 -15.67
N ILE A 9 6.12 7.34 -16.64
CA ILE A 9 4.82 7.92 -17.00
C ILE A 9 3.79 7.66 -15.89
N PHE A 10 3.77 6.45 -15.34
CA PHE A 10 2.95 6.10 -14.16
C PHE A 10 3.33 6.93 -12.93
N PHE A 11 4.62 7.05 -12.63
CA PHE A 11 5.12 7.76 -11.45
C PHE A 11 4.99 9.30 -11.55
N LYS A 12 5.02 9.89 -12.75
CA LYS A 12 4.88 11.36 -12.92
C LYS A 12 3.44 11.87 -12.77
N SER A 13 2.44 11.04 -13.07
CA SER A 13 1.04 11.47 -13.15
C SER A 13 0.22 11.15 -11.89
N ILE A 14 0.69 10.20 -11.07
CA ILE A 14 -0.09 9.64 -9.96
C ILE A 14 0.62 9.78 -8.60
N ASP A 15 1.95 9.87 -8.57
CA ASP A 15 2.68 9.63 -7.33
C ASP A 15 2.97 10.90 -6.54
N ILE A 16 2.68 10.87 -5.24
CA ILE A 16 3.05 11.92 -4.32
C ILE A 16 4.47 11.60 -3.84
N PRO A 17 5.51 12.35 -4.25
CA PRO A 17 6.88 12.00 -3.93
C PRO A 17 7.08 12.05 -2.41
N VAL A 18 7.24 10.87 -1.80
CA VAL A 18 7.50 10.74 -0.37
C VAL A 18 8.98 10.44 -0.18
N ASN A 19 9.74 11.42 0.32
CA ASN A 19 11.03 11.11 0.90
C ASN A 19 10.81 10.48 2.28
N ARG A 20 10.92 9.15 2.34
CA ARG A 20 10.60 8.33 3.53
C ARG A 20 11.55 8.54 4.71
N THR A 21 12.71 9.18 4.51
CA THR A 21 13.66 9.52 5.60
C THR A 21 13.37 10.88 6.23
N SER A 22 12.57 11.73 5.59
CA SER A 22 12.19 13.05 6.09
C SER A 22 10.75 13.05 6.58
N LYS A 23 10.55 13.19 7.90
CA LYS A 23 9.22 13.36 8.50
C LYS A 23 8.44 14.51 7.86
N ILE A 24 9.13 15.59 7.49
CA ILE A 24 8.54 16.76 6.83
C ILE A 24 8.04 16.40 5.43
N SER A 25 8.81 15.63 4.65
CA SER A 25 8.38 15.19 3.32
C SER A 25 7.21 14.22 3.38
N ALA A 26 7.21 13.28 4.33
CA ALA A 26 6.09 12.37 4.56
C ALA A 26 4.82 13.13 4.95
N PHE A 27 4.92 14.13 5.83
CA PHE A 27 3.80 14.98 6.20
C PHE A 27 3.24 15.76 5.00
N LYS A 28 4.10 16.38 4.19
CA LYS A 28 3.68 17.08 2.96
C LYS A 28 2.97 16.14 2.00
N ALA A 29 3.45 14.91 1.88
CA ALA A 29 2.82 13.91 1.04
C ALA A 29 1.41 13.52 1.52
N PHE A 30 1.26 13.27 2.83
CA PHE A 30 -0.06 12.98 3.41
C PHE A 30 -1.02 14.17 3.31
N LYS A 31 -0.51 15.40 3.41
CA LYS A 31 -1.31 16.60 3.16
C LYS A 31 -1.83 16.62 1.72
N ARG A 32 -0.96 16.35 0.73
CA ARG A 32 -1.39 16.28 -0.68
C ARG A 32 -2.36 15.13 -0.93
N ALA A 33 -2.16 13.98 -0.30
CA ALA A 33 -3.08 12.85 -0.39
C ALA A 33 -4.47 13.23 0.15
N THR A 34 -4.51 13.89 1.30
CA THR A 34 -5.74 14.43 1.89
C THR A 34 -6.47 15.40 0.93
N GLU A 35 -5.75 16.30 0.26
CA GLU A 35 -6.35 17.21 -0.72
C GLU A 35 -6.97 16.45 -1.90
N LEU A 36 -6.27 15.44 -2.44
CA LEU A 36 -6.79 14.59 -3.52
C LEU A 36 -8.03 13.80 -3.09
N LEU A 37 -8.04 13.26 -1.86
CA LEU A 37 -9.22 12.60 -1.29
C LEU A 37 -10.42 13.56 -1.23
N LYS A 38 -10.20 14.82 -0.82
CA LYS A 38 -11.26 15.86 -0.79
C LYS A 38 -11.75 16.26 -2.17
N GLU A 39 -10.90 16.16 -3.20
CA GLU A 39 -11.28 16.32 -4.61
C GLU A 39 -12.06 15.10 -5.17
N GLY A 40 -12.35 14.09 -4.36
CA GLY A 40 -13.07 12.88 -4.77
C GLY A 40 -12.19 11.84 -5.47
N LYS A 41 -10.85 11.99 -5.43
CA LYS A 41 -9.91 11.04 -6.02
C LYS A 41 -9.53 9.96 -5.02
N SER A 42 -9.33 8.73 -5.50
CA SER A 42 -8.79 7.65 -4.68
C SER A 42 -7.27 7.75 -4.55
N VAL A 43 -6.74 7.42 -3.37
CA VAL A 43 -5.30 7.37 -3.11
C VAL A 43 -4.90 5.94 -2.79
N VAL A 44 -3.87 5.43 -3.46
CA VAL A 44 -3.28 4.11 -3.20
C VAL A 44 -2.03 4.30 -2.33
N ILE A 45 -1.93 3.51 -1.26
CA ILE A 45 -0.78 3.53 -0.35
C ILE A 45 -0.31 2.11 -0.10
N PHE A 46 0.99 1.88 -0.19
CA PHE A 46 1.65 0.65 0.27
C PHE A 46 2.08 0.84 1.73
N PRO A 47 1.35 0.30 2.71
CA PRO A 47 1.54 0.62 4.13
C PRO A 47 2.86 0.08 4.71
N GLU A 48 3.48 -0.92 4.07
CA GLU A 48 4.79 -1.46 4.43
C GLU A 48 5.90 -0.42 4.20
N GLY A 49 5.74 0.41 3.17
CA GLY A 49 6.67 1.50 2.86
C GLY A 49 8.08 1.04 2.48
N LYS A 50 8.22 -0.19 1.99
CA LYS A 50 9.40 -0.76 1.31
C LYS A 50 8.98 -1.96 0.46
N ILE A 51 9.83 -2.37 -0.46
CA ILE A 51 9.72 -3.65 -1.17
C ILE A 51 10.69 -4.60 -0.43
N ASP A 52 10.30 -5.87 -0.26
CA ASP A 52 11.20 -6.85 0.36
C ASP A 52 12.38 -7.17 -0.57
N GLU A 53 13.55 -7.40 0.00
CA GLU A 53 14.80 -7.70 -0.74
C GLU A 53 15.06 -9.22 -0.80
N GLU A 54 14.33 -10.00 -0.01
CA GLU A 54 14.35 -11.47 0.03
C GLU A 54 13.35 -12.09 -0.96
N TYR A 55 13.73 -13.25 -1.53
CA TYR A 55 12.88 -14.05 -2.42
C TYR A 55 12.59 -15.43 -1.77
N PRO A 56 11.32 -15.85 -1.60
CA PRO A 56 10.10 -15.08 -1.87
C PRO A 56 9.90 -13.95 -0.83
N PRO A 57 9.20 -12.86 -1.21
CA PRO A 57 8.97 -11.73 -0.32
C PRO A 57 7.99 -12.09 0.80
N LYS A 58 8.14 -11.42 1.95
CA LYS A 58 7.27 -11.56 3.12
C LYS A 58 6.47 -10.28 3.35
N LEU A 59 5.25 -10.43 3.84
CA LEU A 59 4.41 -9.30 4.24
C LEU A 59 5.00 -8.60 5.47
N HIS A 60 5.43 -7.35 5.34
CA HIS A 60 5.99 -6.57 6.45
C HIS A 60 4.91 -5.90 7.31
N SER A 61 5.32 -5.42 8.48
CA SER A 61 4.45 -4.62 9.35
C SER A 61 4.03 -3.32 8.67
N PHE A 62 2.81 -2.88 8.99
CA PHE A 62 2.21 -1.68 8.41
C PHE A 62 2.56 -0.44 9.22
N LYS A 63 2.88 0.66 8.52
CA LYS A 63 3.12 1.97 9.14
C LYS A 63 1.78 2.67 9.41
N ALA A 64 1.59 3.15 10.63
CA ALA A 64 0.35 3.78 11.08
C ALA A 64 -0.03 5.09 10.34
N GLY A 65 0.92 5.78 9.68
CA GLY A 65 0.69 7.12 9.13
C GLY A 65 -0.46 7.20 8.11
N ALA A 66 -0.57 6.22 7.22
CA ALA A 66 -1.64 6.15 6.22
C ALA A 66 -3.02 5.95 6.86
N PHE A 67 -3.06 5.12 7.90
CA PHE A 67 -4.27 4.80 8.64
C PHE A 67 -4.75 6.00 9.45
N LYS A 68 -3.83 6.70 10.13
CA LYS A 68 -4.15 7.95 10.82
C LYS A 68 -4.75 9.00 9.88
N MET A 69 -4.19 9.14 8.68
CA MET A 69 -4.75 10.03 7.66
C MET A 69 -6.17 9.62 7.24
N ALA A 70 -6.41 8.32 7.03
CA ALA A 70 -7.75 7.82 6.68
C ALA A 70 -8.77 8.09 7.81
N LEU A 71 -8.36 7.89 9.07
CA LEU A 71 -9.17 8.17 10.25
C LEU A 71 -9.54 9.66 10.37
N GLU A 72 -8.55 10.55 10.24
CA GLU A 72 -8.74 12.01 10.32
C GLU A 72 -9.66 12.55 9.23
N ASN A 73 -9.69 11.89 8.06
CA ASN A 73 -10.53 12.29 6.93
C ASN A 73 -11.82 11.47 6.81
N HIS A 74 -12.13 10.61 7.78
CA HIS A 74 -13.28 9.69 7.73
C HIS A 74 -13.38 8.92 6.40
N THR A 75 -12.24 8.56 5.83
CA THR A 75 -12.14 7.92 4.52
C THR A 75 -12.14 6.40 4.69
N PRO A 76 -13.04 5.66 4.01
CA PRO A 76 -13.02 4.21 4.03
C PRO A 76 -11.70 3.64 3.50
N ILE A 77 -11.21 2.58 4.13
CA ILE A 77 -10.01 1.86 3.66
C ILE A 77 -10.45 0.64 2.86
N LEU A 78 -9.97 0.49 1.63
CA LEU A 78 -10.18 -0.69 0.80
C LEU A 78 -8.90 -1.53 0.75
N PRO A 79 -8.82 -2.66 1.48
CA PRO A 79 -7.62 -3.49 1.46
C PRO A 79 -7.50 -4.27 0.14
N VAL A 80 -6.33 -4.22 -0.49
CA VAL A 80 -6.01 -4.92 -1.74
C VAL A 80 -4.74 -5.73 -1.54
N VAL A 81 -4.80 -7.03 -1.83
CA VAL A 81 -3.69 -7.98 -1.69
C VAL A 81 -3.26 -8.46 -3.07
N ILE A 82 -1.96 -8.38 -3.37
CA ILE A 82 -1.37 -8.81 -4.64
C ILE A 82 -0.48 -10.01 -4.33
N HIS A 83 -0.84 -11.21 -4.82
CA HIS A 83 -0.26 -12.45 -4.31
C HIS A 83 1.08 -12.82 -4.95
N ASN A 84 1.15 -12.78 -6.28
CA ASN A 84 2.22 -13.43 -7.05
C ASN A 84 2.92 -12.49 -8.05
N ALA A 85 2.76 -11.16 -7.91
CA ALA A 85 3.45 -10.22 -8.80
C ALA A 85 4.97 -10.37 -8.76
N TRP A 86 5.52 -10.76 -7.61
CA TRP A 86 6.94 -11.01 -7.39
C TRP A 86 7.47 -12.23 -8.17
N GLU A 87 6.62 -13.16 -8.58
CA GLU A 87 7.01 -14.28 -9.44
C GLU A 87 7.19 -13.86 -10.90
N ILE A 88 6.49 -12.81 -11.32
CA ILE A 88 6.50 -12.27 -12.69
C ILE A 88 7.64 -11.29 -12.85
N LEU A 89 7.81 -10.40 -11.88
CA LEU A 89 8.86 -9.39 -11.83
C LEU A 89 9.24 -9.14 -10.35
N PHE A 90 10.39 -9.68 -9.94
CA PHE A 90 10.96 -9.38 -8.63
C PHE A 90 11.90 -8.17 -8.72
N ASP A 91 11.66 -7.14 -7.92
CA ASP A 91 12.42 -5.90 -7.88
C ASP A 91 12.57 -5.24 -9.28
N ASP A 92 13.78 -5.20 -9.83
CA ASP A 92 14.06 -4.68 -11.17
C ASP A 92 14.23 -5.77 -12.23
N GLY A 93 14.06 -7.04 -11.85
CA GLY A 93 14.24 -8.20 -12.71
C GLY A 93 15.70 -8.53 -13.02
N ALA A 94 16.69 -7.80 -12.48
CA ALA A 94 18.11 -8.06 -12.78
C ALA A 94 18.61 -9.36 -12.14
N ARG A 95 18.11 -9.70 -10.95
CA ARG A 95 18.53 -10.90 -10.20
C ARG A 95 17.79 -12.18 -10.61
N PHE A 96 16.48 -12.08 -10.85
CA PHE A 96 15.62 -13.25 -11.07
C PHE A 96 14.93 -13.27 -12.44
N GLY A 97 15.21 -12.28 -13.29
CA GLY A 97 14.56 -12.13 -14.59
C GLY A 97 13.14 -11.57 -14.48
N SER A 98 12.46 -11.54 -15.62
CA SER A 98 11.02 -11.26 -15.72
C SER A 98 10.38 -12.18 -16.75
N LYS A 99 9.11 -12.52 -16.55
CA LYS A 99 8.35 -13.38 -17.46
C LYS A 99 6.90 -12.90 -17.56
N PRO A 100 6.22 -13.10 -18.70
CA PRO A 100 4.76 -12.94 -18.77
C PRO A 100 4.06 -13.89 -17.80
N GLY A 101 2.91 -13.47 -17.25
CA GLY A 101 2.12 -14.28 -16.33
C GLY A 101 0.84 -13.60 -15.88
N VAL A 102 0.05 -14.31 -15.07
CA VAL A 102 -1.21 -13.82 -14.48
C VAL A 102 -0.94 -13.35 -13.06
N ILE A 103 -1.35 -12.12 -12.72
CA ILE A 103 -1.31 -11.59 -11.36
C ILE A 103 -2.65 -11.84 -10.68
N HIS A 104 -2.63 -12.52 -9.54
CA HIS A 104 -3.79 -12.71 -8.69
C HIS A 104 -3.91 -11.55 -7.70
N ILE A 105 -5.07 -10.89 -7.71
CA ILE A 105 -5.38 -9.76 -6.83
C ILE A 105 -6.66 -10.09 -6.06
N SER A 106 -6.61 -9.94 -4.74
CA SER A 106 -7.78 -10.02 -3.88
C SER A 106 -8.15 -8.63 -3.37
N VAL A 107 -9.39 -8.20 -3.64
CA VAL A 107 -9.96 -6.97 -3.10
C VAL A 107 -10.89 -7.34 -1.95
N LEU A 108 -10.60 -6.84 -0.76
CA LEU A 108 -11.39 -7.13 0.44
C LEU A 108 -12.56 -6.15 0.58
N LYS A 109 -13.44 -6.41 1.54
CA LYS A 109 -14.52 -5.48 1.88
C LYS A 109 -13.95 -4.15 2.40
N PRO A 110 -14.56 -3.00 2.05
CA PRO A 110 -14.21 -1.72 2.65
C PRO A 110 -14.33 -1.76 4.18
N ILE A 111 -13.39 -1.10 4.84
CA ILE A 111 -13.38 -0.91 6.29
C ILE A 111 -13.73 0.55 6.54
N ASN A 112 -14.94 0.77 7.02
CA ASN A 112 -15.39 2.06 7.53
C ASN A 112 -14.99 2.14 9.00
N TYR A 113 -14.44 3.27 9.43
CA TYR A 113 -14.11 3.45 10.83
C TYR A 113 -14.98 4.52 11.47
N HIS A 114 -15.63 4.12 12.56
CA HIS A 114 -16.23 5.03 13.52
C HIS A 114 -15.46 4.91 14.85
N PRO A 115 -15.11 6.05 15.49
CA PRO A 115 -14.37 6.07 16.78
C PRO A 115 -14.99 5.22 17.90
N SER A 116 -16.27 4.85 17.79
CA SER A 116 -17.02 4.09 18.77
C SER A 116 -16.95 2.55 18.61
N GLN A 117 -16.26 2.02 17.60
CA GLN A 117 -16.37 0.59 17.22
C GLN A 117 -15.16 -0.31 17.55
N SER A 118 -14.09 0.20 18.16
CA SER A 118 -12.87 -0.61 18.38
C SER A 118 -12.88 -1.38 19.71
N GLN A 119 -13.39 -2.61 19.71
CA GLN A 119 -13.29 -3.52 20.87
C GLN A 119 -12.47 -4.80 20.59
N LYS A 120 -12.07 -5.07 19.33
CA LYS A 120 -11.39 -6.31 18.92
C LYS A 120 -9.90 -6.15 18.55
N TYR A 121 -9.47 -4.98 18.11
CA TYR A 121 -8.08 -4.70 17.72
C TYR A 121 -7.62 -3.42 18.38
N ASP A 122 -6.35 -3.39 18.80
CA ASP A 122 -5.72 -2.23 19.45
C ASP A 122 -5.68 -1.01 18.53
N SER A 123 -5.64 -1.25 17.22
CA SER A 123 -5.58 -0.21 16.20
C SER A 123 -6.08 -0.69 14.83
N ILE A 124 -6.49 0.27 13.99
CA ILE A 124 -7.00 -0.01 12.64
C ILE A 124 -5.91 -0.59 11.73
N GLU A 125 -4.64 -0.18 11.88
CA GLU A 125 -3.55 -0.75 11.07
C GLU A 125 -3.36 -2.24 11.35
N MET A 126 -3.54 -2.66 12.61
CA MET A 126 -3.45 -4.07 12.99
C MET A 126 -4.65 -4.87 12.47
N GLU A 127 -5.87 -4.31 12.54
CA GLU A 127 -7.04 -4.94 11.93
C GLU A 127 -6.84 -5.18 10.43
N VAL A 128 -6.39 -4.15 9.71
CA VAL A 128 -6.17 -4.22 8.26
C VAL A 128 -5.03 -5.19 7.94
N TYR A 129 -3.94 -5.14 8.69
CA TYR A 129 -2.81 -6.05 8.55
C TYR A 129 -3.24 -7.52 8.71
N GLU A 130 -3.95 -7.86 9.79
CA GLU A 130 -4.38 -9.23 10.03
C GLU A 130 -5.38 -9.73 8.98
N LYS A 131 -6.29 -8.87 8.52
CA LYS A 131 -7.21 -9.21 7.42
C LYS A 131 -6.46 -9.47 6.12
N MET A 132 -5.50 -8.62 5.77
CA MET A 132 -4.69 -8.77 4.56
C MET A 132 -3.76 -9.98 4.66
N LYS A 133 -3.13 -10.21 5.81
CA LYS A 133 -2.24 -11.35 6.08
C LYS A 133 -2.96 -12.68 5.96
N LYS A 134 -4.19 -12.77 6.48
CA LYS A 134 -5.02 -13.97 6.32
C LYS A 134 -5.23 -14.32 4.85
N VAL A 135 -5.53 -13.32 4.02
CA VAL A 135 -5.75 -13.51 2.57
C VAL A 135 -4.43 -13.79 1.86
N TRP A 136 -3.35 -13.09 2.21
CA TRP A 136 -2.00 -13.33 1.69
C TRP A 136 -1.57 -14.79 1.87
N ASN A 137 -1.77 -15.35 3.07
CA ASN A 137 -1.42 -16.74 3.35
C ASN A 137 -2.30 -17.78 2.65
N GLN A 138 -3.45 -17.38 2.10
CA GLN A 138 -4.36 -18.26 1.35
C GLN A 138 -4.08 -18.26 -0.16
N GLY A 139 -3.29 -17.29 -0.65
CA GLY A 139 -2.99 -17.11 -2.07
C GLY A 139 -1.69 -17.76 -2.55
N HIS A 140 -1.05 -18.59 -1.69
CA HIS A 140 0.11 -19.41 -2.01
C HIS A 140 -0.29 -20.89 -2.10
#